data_AF-A0A3A4W1A4-F1
#
_entry.id   AF-A0A3A4W1A4-F1
#
_cell.length_a   1.000
_cell.length_b   1.000
_cell.length_c   1.000
_cell.angle_alpha   90.00
_cell.angle_beta   90.00
_cell.angle_gamma   90.00
#
_symmetry.space_group_name_H-M   'P 1'
#
loop_
_entity.id
_entity.type
_entity.pdbx_description
1 polymer ?
#
loop_
_entity_poly.entity_id
_entity_poly.type
_entity_poly.pdbx_seq_one_letter_code
_entity_poly.pdbx_strand_id
1 'polypeptide(L)'
;MADRDRATGRLTEIRQLGVPAIPLPFLDYLIEEPLPAVALGRRPVLVRVPQPGRYAVHKLIVAQQREKRFALKAQKDIEQSFDLQRVLKKLDPESLAEAFDDARKK
;
A
#
# COMPACT_ATOMS: atom_id res chain seq x y z
N MET A 1 20.16 3.52 17.04
CA MET A 1 20.13 4.73 16.19
C MET A 1 20.13 4.25 14.76
N ALA A 2 18.97 3.79 14.27
CA ALA A 2 18.85 3.04 13.03
C ALA A 2 18.35 3.95 11.89
N ASP A 3 19.04 3.81 10.77
CA ASP A 3 18.88 4.50 9.50
C ASP A 3 17.44 4.43 8.98
N ARG A 4 16.64 5.48 9.24
CA ARG A 4 15.33 5.68 8.61
C ARG A 4 15.55 6.28 7.24
N ASP A 5 16.16 5.51 6.34
CA ASP A 5 16.44 6.00 5.01
C ASP A 5 15.12 6.23 4.28
N ARG A 6 14.97 7.48 3.83
CA ARG A 6 13.72 8.06 3.36
C ARG A 6 13.39 7.41 2.03
N ALA A 7 12.45 6.47 2.05
CA ALA A 7 12.12 5.65 0.90
C ALA A 7 11.36 6.44 -0.17
N THR A 8 12.10 7.27 -0.89
CA THR A 8 11.64 8.03 -2.04
C THR A 8 12.17 7.37 -3.31
N GLY A 9 11.71 6.15 -3.64
CA GLY A 9 11.96 5.51 -4.95
C GLY A 9 13.38 5.60 -5.53
N ARG A 10 14.41 5.79 -4.69
CA ARG A 10 15.80 5.91 -5.14
C ARG A 10 16.29 4.52 -5.49
N LEU A 11 16.95 4.41 -6.63
CA LEU A 11 17.68 3.21 -7.00
C LEU A 11 18.65 2.86 -5.87
N THR A 12 18.53 1.64 -5.37
CA THR A 12 19.44 1.03 -4.41
C THR A 12 20.00 -0.26 -5.02
N GLU A 13 21.10 -0.77 -4.51
CA GLU A 13 21.70 -2.00 -5.00
C GLU A 13 21.38 -3.16 -4.05
N ILE A 14 20.88 -4.26 -4.59
CA ILE A 14 20.82 -5.52 -3.84
C ILE A 14 22.22 -6.13 -3.89
N ARG A 15 23.06 -5.77 -2.91
CA ARG A 15 24.49 -6.12 -2.86
C ARG A 15 24.79 -7.60 -3.09
N GLN A 16 23.91 -8.49 -2.65
CA GLN A 16 24.07 -9.95 -2.81
C GLN A 16 23.84 -10.42 -4.25
N LEU A 17 23.12 -9.64 -5.05
CA LEU A 17 22.74 -9.98 -6.43
C LEU A 17 23.45 -9.08 -7.46
N GLY A 18 24.11 -7.99 -7.03
CA GLY A 18 24.77 -7.04 -7.93
C GLY A 18 23.82 -6.33 -8.90
N VAL A 19 22.52 -6.24 -8.54
CA VAL A 19 21.49 -5.65 -9.39
C VAL A 19 20.89 -4.39 -8.77
N PRO A 20 20.58 -3.36 -9.58
CA PRO A 20 19.81 -2.22 -9.13
C PRO A 20 18.37 -2.62 -8.82
N ALA A 21 17.80 -2.04 -7.78
CA ALA A 21 16.44 -2.24 -7.33
C ALA A 21 15.82 -0.92 -6.87
N ILE A 22 14.50 -0.87 -6.89
CA ILE A 22 13.73 0.25 -6.34
C ILE A 22 12.98 -0.28 -5.12
N PRO A 23 13.20 0.28 -3.92
CA PRO A 23 12.45 -0.14 -2.74
C PRO A 23 10.97 0.22 -2.94
N LEU A 24 10.11 -0.72 -2.56
CA LEU A 24 8.65 -0.54 -2.53
C LEU A 24 8.22 -0.52 -1.05
N PRO A 25 8.10 0.67 -0.43
CA PRO A 25 7.83 0.80 0.99
C PRO A 25 6.47 0.20 1.34
N PHE A 26 6.39 -0.52 2.47
CA PHE A 26 5.15 -1.13 2.97
C PHE A 26 4.51 -2.14 2.00
N LEU A 27 5.28 -2.63 1.02
CA LEU A 27 4.79 -3.69 0.13
C LEU A 27 4.49 -4.97 0.90
N ASP A 28 5.34 -5.32 1.87
CA ASP A 28 5.16 -6.47 2.74
C ASP A 28 3.83 -6.42 3.50
N TYR A 29 3.46 -5.25 4.04
CA TYR A 29 2.15 -5.02 4.65
C TYR A 29 1.02 -5.16 3.63
N LEU A 30 1.19 -4.63 2.42
CA LEU A 30 0.14 -4.62 1.40
C LEU A 30 -0.18 -6.01 0.83
N ILE A 31 0.83 -6.87 0.70
CA ILE A 31 0.70 -8.21 0.10
C ILE A 31 0.41 -9.31 1.12
N GLU A 32 0.36 -8.98 2.40
CA GLU A 32 0.02 -9.90 3.46
C GLU A 32 -1.46 -10.35 3.32
N GLU A 33 -1.70 -11.66 3.41
CA GLU A 33 -3.02 -12.31 3.29
C GLU A 33 -3.93 -11.77 2.16
N PRO A 34 -3.50 -11.87 0.88
CA PRO A 34 -4.21 -11.26 -0.22
C PRO A 34 -5.45 -12.07 -0.61
N LEU A 35 -6.49 -11.36 -1.05
CA LEU A 35 -7.78 -11.94 -1.45
C LEU A 35 -7.75 -12.42 -2.91
N PRO A 36 -8.35 -13.58 -3.23
CA PRO A 36 -8.55 -13.98 -4.61
C PRO A 36 -9.58 -13.07 -5.30
N ALA A 37 -9.30 -12.67 -6.54
CA ALA A 37 -10.21 -11.88 -7.36
C ALA A 37 -10.07 -12.25 -8.85
N VAL A 38 -11.02 -11.78 -9.67
CA VAL A 38 -10.98 -11.92 -11.13
C VAL A 38 -10.75 -10.54 -11.74
N ALA A 39 -9.67 -10.37 -12.48
CA ALA A 39 -9.47 -9.18 -13.30
C ALA A 39 -10.20 -9.36 -14.63
N LEU A 40 -11.20 -8.51 -14.88
CA LEU A 40 -11.99 -8.54 -16.11
C LEU A 40 -11.26 -7.79 -17.23
N GLY A 41 -11.18 -8.42 -18.41
CA GLY A 41 -10.56 -7.88 -19.61
C GLY A 41 -10.96 -8.72 -20.82
N ARG A 42 -10.23 -8.61 -21.95
CA ARG A 42 -10.48 -9.46 -23.14
C ARG A 42 -10.43 -10.97 -22.82
N ARG A 43 -9.61 -11.35 -21.84
CA ARG A 43 -9.58 -12.67 -21.23
C ARG A 43 -9.53 -12.49 -19.72
N PRO A 44 -10.52 -12.98 -18.95
CA PRO A 44 -10.48 -12.91 -17.50
C PRO A 44 -9.27 -13.69 -16.96
N VAL A 45 -8.63 -13.14 -15.92
CA VAL A 45 -7.51 -13.80 -15.23
C VAL A 45 -7.72 -13.79 -13.73
N LEU A 46 -7.34 -14.88 -13.08
CA LEU A 46 -7.33 -14.96 -11.61
C LEU A 46 -6.14 -14.16 -11.08
N VAL A 47 -6.42 -13.29 -10.12
CA VAL A 47 -5.43 -12.43 -9.48
C VAL A 47 -5.57 -12.50 -7.97
N ARG A 48 -4.54 -12.05 -7.27
CA ARG A 48 -4.57 -11.79 -5.84
C ARG A 48 -4.50 -10.28 -5.63
N VAL A 49 -5.45 -9.74 -4.88
CA VAL A 49 -5.52 -8.31 -4.57
C VAL A 49 -5.33 -8.09 -3.07
N PRO A 50 -4.75 -6.96 -2.66
CA PRO A 50 -4.66 -6.62 -1.24
C PRO A 50 -6.03 -6.61 -0.58
N GLN A 51 -6.07 -6.92 0.72
CA GLN A 51 -7.29 -6.69 1.49
C GLN A 51 -7.68 -5.20 1.41
N PRO A 52 -8.96 -4.85 1.20
CA PRO A 52 -9.39 -3.47 1.05
C PRO A 52 -8.99 -2.56 2.22
N GLY A 53 -9.07 -3.05 3.46
CA GLY A 53 -8.64 -2.33 4.65
C GLY A 53 -7.15 -1.99 4.61
N ARG A 54 -6.31 -2.99 4.31
CA ARG A 54 -4.86 -2.81 4.16
C ARG A 54 -4.53 -1.86 3.02
N TYR A 55 -5.20 -1.96 1.87
CA TYR A 55 -4.99 -1.02 0.77
C TYR A 55 -5.33 0.43 1.18
N ALA A 56 -6.44 0.64 1.87
CA ALA A 56 -6.83 1.97 2.34
C ALA A 56 -5.81 2.57 3.31
N VAL A 57 -5.36 1.80 4.31
CA VAL A 57 -4.34 2.25 5.28
C VAL A 57 -3.00 2.51 4.60
N HIS A 58 -2.56 1.60 3.73
CA HIS A 58 -1.34 1.77 2.93
C HIS A 58 -1.35 3.08 2.13
N LYS A 59 -2.50 3.44 1.52
CA LYS A 59 -2.63 4.70 0.79
C LYS A 59 -2.49 5.93 1.67
N LEU A 60 -2.98 5.90 2.91
CA LEU A 60 -2.70 6.99 3.86
C LEU A 60 -1.21 7.11 4.16
N ILE A 61 -0.55 5.99 4.44
CA ILE A 61 0.89 5.96 4.76
C ILE A 61 1.71 6.54 3.59
N VAL A 62 1.45 6.08 2.37
CA VAL A 62 2.15 6.54 1.16
C VAL A 62 1.91 8.02 0.90
N ALA A 63 0.69 8.53 1.13
CA ALA A 63 0.40 9.95 0.96
C ALA A 63 1.27 10.85 1.85
N GLN A 64 1.60 10.42 3.07
CA GLN A 64 2.47 11.18 4.00
C GLN A 64 3.95 11.19 3.58
N GLN A 65 4.38 10.22 2.76
CA GLN A 65 5.78 10.06 2.36
C GLN A 65 6.10 10.72 1.02
N ARG A 66 5.09 11.19 0.29
CA ARG A 66 5.30 11.86 -1.00
C ARG A 66 5.92 13.25 -0.80
N GLU A 67 6.93 13.53 -1.62
CA GLU A 67 7.50 14.86 -1.71
C GLU A 67 6.48 15.87 -2.27
N LYS A 68 6.67 17.17 -1.97
CA LYS A 68 5.78 18.26 -2.42
C LYS A 68 5.52 18.27 -3.92
N ARG A 69 6.51 17.92 -4.76
CA ARG A 69 6.34 17.83 -6.22
C ARG A 69 5.32 16.77 -6.67
N PHE A 70 4.92 15.87 -5.77
CA PHE A 70 3.91 14.84 -5.99
C PHE A 70 2.59 15.12 -5.25
N ALA A 71 2.30 16.38 -4.89
CA ALA A 71 1.09 16.76 -4.15
C ALA A 71 -0.21 16.21 -4.75
N LEU A 72 -0.38 16.28 -6.09
CA LEU A 72 -1.56 15.71 -6.76
C LEU A 72 -1.69 14.20 -6.58
N LYS A 73 -0.56 13.48 -6.56
CA LYS A 73 -0.56 12.02 -6.29
C LYS A 73 -0.88 11.74 -4.82
N ALA A 74 -0.41 12.58 -3.89
CA ALA A 74 -0.74 12.46 -2.47
C ALA A 74 -2.23 12.68 -2.23
N GLN A 75 -2.81 13.71 -2.83
CA GLN A 75 -4.25 13.96 -2.77
C GLN A 75 -5.05 12.78 -3.32
N LYS A 76 -4.67 12.25 -4.49
CA LYS A 76 -5.30 11.04 -5.05
C LYS A 76 -5.24 9.85 -4.10
N ASP A 77 -4.10 9.62 -3.45
CA ASP A 77 -3.95 8.50 -2.50
C ASP A 77 -4.86 8.71 -1.27
N ILE A 78 -4.99 9.95 -0.77
CA ILE A 78 -5.92 10.29 0.33
C ILE A 78 -7.37 10.04 -0.07
N GLU A 79 -7.78 10.48 -1.26
CA GLU A 79 -9.14 10.29 -1.79
C GLU A 79 -9.47 8.80 -1.93
N GLN A 80 -8.57 8.01 -2.52
CA GLN A 80 -8.74 6.56 -2.63
C GLN A 80 -8.88 5.87 -1.27
N SER A 81 -8.08 6.31 -0.29
CA SER A 81 -8.18 5.79 1.07
C SER A 81 -9.51 6.16 1.72
N PHE A 82 -9.92 7.41 1.61
CA PHE A 82 -11.18 7.91 2.15
C PHE A 82 -12.38 7.14 1.59
N ASP A 83 -12.43 6.94 0.27
CA ASP A 83 -13.53 6.23 -0.38
C ASP A 83 -13.67 4.79 0.10
N LEU A 84 -12.55 4.07 0.21
CA LEU A 84 -12.55 2.70 0.71
C LEU A 84 -12.94 2.64 2.18
N GLN A 85 -12.37 3.49 3.03
CA GLN A 85 -12.72 3.55 4.45
C GLN A 85 -14.21 3.86 4.65
N ARG A 86 -14.78 4.76 3.84
CA ARG A 86 -16.20 5.11 3.93
C ARG A 86 -17.11 3.92 3.68
N VAL A 87 -16.75 3.04 2.75
CA VAL A 87 -17.51 1.82 2.46
C VAL A 87 -17.25 0.76 3.52
N LEU A 88 -15.98 0.52 3.89
CA LEU A 88 -15.60 -0.50 4.86
C LEU A 88 -16.16 -0.23 6.25
N LYS A 89 -16.25 1.02 6.69
CA LYS A 89 -16.92 1.37 7.95
C LYS A 89 -18.37 0.88 8.03
N LYS A 90 -19.02 0.62 6.89
CA LYS A 90 -20.39 0.10 6.83
C LYS A 90 -20.44 -1.41 6.61
N LEU A 91 -19.53 -1.94 5.78
CA LEU A 91 -19.57 -3.34 5.37
C LEU A 91 -18.75 -4.26 6.27
N ASP A 92 -17.62 -3.77 6.77
CA ASP A 92 -16.62 -4.56 7.50
C ASP A 92 -15.73 -3.63 8.35
N PRO A 93 -16.27 -3.05 9.43
CA PRO A 93 -15.54 -2.12 10.29
C PRO A 93 -14.42 -2.81 11.10
N GLU A 94 -14.55 -4.10 11.38
CA GLU A 94 -13.58 -4.89 12.15
C GLU A 94 -12.28 -5.08 11.33
N SER A 95 -12.38 -5.57 10.09
CA SER A 95 -11.20 -5.71 9.22
C SER A 95 -10.51 -4.36 8.95
N LEU A 96 -11.27 -3.26 8.93
CA LEU A 96 -10.66 -1.92 8.83
C LEU A 96 -9.88 -1.55 10.09
N ALA A 97 -10.41 -1.83 11.28
CA ALA A 97 -9.71 -1.58 12.54
C ALA A 97 -8.44 -2.43 12.66
N GLU A 98 -8.53 -3.72 12.32
CA GLU A 98 -7.40 -4.65 12.28
C GLU A 98 -6.31 -4.15 11.32
N ALA A 99 -6.68 -3.67 10.13
CA ALA A 99 -5.72 -3.12 9.18
C ALA A 99 -4.92 -1.94 9.77
N PHE A 100 -5.55 -1.06 10.58
CA PHE A 100 -4.84 0.01 11.29
C PHE A 100 -3.92 -0.53 12.39
N ASP A 101 -4.37 -1.52 13.16
CA ASP A 101 -3.56 -2.12 14.22
C ASP A 101 -2.34 -2.85 13.67
N ASP A 102 -2.49 -3.57 12.56
CA ASP A 102 -1.38 -4.22 11.87
C ASP A 102 -0.38 -3.22 11.30
N ALA A 103 -0.85 -2.10 10.73
CA ALA A 103 0.03 -1.06 10.23
C ALA A 103 0.86 -0.40 11.35
N ARG A 104 0.35 -0.33 12.59
CA ARG A 104 1.10 0.21 13.74
C ARG A 104 2.19 -0.74 14.23
N LYS A 105 2.11 -2.04 13.91
CA LYS A 105 3.10 -3.06 14.28
C LYS A 105 4.27 -3.13 13.29
N LYS A 106 4.16 -2.47 12.13
CA LYS A 106 5.16 -2.41 11.06
C LYS A 106 6.05 -1.17 11.19
#